data_AF-A0A8T3B8V8-F1
#
_entry.id   AF-A0A8T3B8V8-F1
#
_cell.length_a   1.000
_cell.length_b   1.000
_cell.length_c   1.000
_cell.angle_alpha   90.00
_cell.angle_beta   90.00
_cell.angle_gamma   90.00
#
_symmetry.space_group_name_H-M   'P 1'
#
loop_
_entity.id
_entity.type
_entity.pdbx_description
1 polymer ?
#
loop_
_entity_poly.entity_id
_entity_poly.type
_entity_poly.pdbx_seq_one_letter_code
_entity_poly.pdbx_strand_id
1 'polypeptide(L)'
;MYIYALFLKRILETIGYLSCLRYLKILQTLLPKSLSNLYHLQLVIYENGQFIHPNFLSRDMNNSTKVHYMQLLWDDLYGMHRIGKLNSLQQLDGFHVKYENGFRFVELEHMSEPRQLRIKLLL
;
A
#
# COMPACT_ATOMS: atom_id res chain seq x y z
N MET A 1 0.11 16.35 9.33
CA MET A 1 0.02 15.49 10.53
C MET A 1 0.64 14.15 10.20
N TYR A 2 1.58 13.69 11.02
CA TYR A 2 2.29 12.42 10.91
C TYR A 2 1.85 11.55 12.09
N ILE A 3 1.26 10.39 11.82
CA ILE A 3 0.93 9.43 12.88
C ILE A 3 1.90 8.28 12.77
N TYR A 4 2.69 8.09 13.83
CA TYR A 4 3.51 6.91 14.00
C TYR A 4 2.80 5.96 14.96
N ALA A 5 2.07 4.99 14.41
CA ALA A 5 1.32 4.01 15.18
C ALA A 5 2.17 2.76 15.42
N LEU A 6 3.22 2.88 16.24
CA LEU A 6 4.15 1.77 16.55
C LEU A 6 3.53 0.60 17.32
N PHE A 7 2.39 0.80 17.98
CA PHE A 7 1.84 -0.18 18.92
C PHE A 7 0.35 -0.50 18.70
N LEU A 8 -0.27 0.03 17.64
CA LEU A 8 -1.62 -0.39 17.27
C LEU A 8 -1.51 -1.72 16.54
N LYS A 9 -1.61 -2.82 17.29
CA LYS A 9 -1.77 -4.20 16.79
C LYS A 9 -2.89 -4.31 15.74
N ARG A 10 -3.83 -3.37 15.75
CA ARG A 10 -4.84 -3.14 14.71
C ARG A 10 -5.18 -1.66 14.61
N ILE A 11 -5.06 -1.07 13.43
CA ILE A 11 -5.62 0.23 13.09
C ILE A 11 -7.14 0.06 12.99
N LEU A 12 -7.84 0.89 13.75
CA LEU A 12 -9.30 0.89 13.78
C LEU A 12 -9.89 1.67 12.61
N GLU A 13 -11.16 1.40 12.31
CA GLU A 13 -11.91 2.15 11.29
C GLU A 13 -12.04 3.65 11.61
N THR A 14 -11.75 4.06 12.84
CA THR A 14 -11.70 5.46 13.25
C THR A 14 -10.57 6.24 12.58
N ILE A 15 -9.58 5.59 11.96
CA ILE A 15 -8.53 6.29 11.22
C ILE A 15 -9.10 7.12 10.07
N GLY A 16 -10.24 6.72 9.49
CA GLY A 16 -10.90 7.47 8.41
C GLY A 16 -11.37 8.87 8.80
N TYR A 17 -11.46 9.19 10.08
CA TYR A 17 -11.78 10.56 10.55
C TYR A 17 -10.59 11.52 10.42
N LEU A 18 -9.38 11.00 10.20
CA LEU A 18 -8.17 11.80 10.09
C LEU A 18 -7.97 12.30 8.65
N SER A 19 -8.96 13.01 8.11
CA SER A 19 -8.99 13.46 6.71
C SER A 19 -7.73 14.23 6.26
N CYS A 20 -7.08 14.94 7.19
CA CYS A 20 -5.84 15.68 6.95
C CYS A 20 -4.55 14.84 7.07
N LEU A 21 -4.67 13.52 7.27
CA LEU A 21 -3.52 12.63 7.36
C LEU A 21 -2.82 12.53 6.00
N ARG A 22 -1.52 12.82 6.00
CA ARG A 22 -0.68 12.75 4.78
C ARG A 22 0.32 11.61 4.80
N TYR A 23 0.70 11.18 6.00
CA TYR A 23 1.75 10.20 6.21
C TYR A 23 1.23 9.15 7.19
N LEU A 24 1.31 7.89 6.77
CA LEU A 24 0.86 6.75 7.56
C LEU A 24 1.93 5.68 7.56
N LYS A 25 2.35 5.27 8.74
CA LYS A 25 3.31 4.17 8.93
C LYS A 25 2.66 3.08 9.77
N ILE A 26 2.70 1.84 9.28
CA ILE A 26 1.87 0.72 9.78
C ILE A 26 2.66 -0.58 9.91
N LEU A 27 2.27 -1.39 10.89
CA LEU A 27 2.89 -2.69 11.24
C LEU A 27 1.89 -3.87 11.18
N GLN A 28 0.70 -3.66 10.63
CA GLN A 28 -0.40 -4.65 10.65
C GLN A 28 -0.55 -5.43 9.33
N THR A 29 -1.15 -6.61 9.35
CA THR A 29 -1.34 -7.44 8.14
C THR A 29 -2.50 -6.99 7.23
N LEU A 30 -3.44 -6.18 7.73
CA LEU A 30 -4.67 -5.81 7.01
C LEU A 30 -5.06 -4.35 7.26
N LEU A 31 -5.40 -3.59 6.20
CA LEU A 31 -5.81 -2.20 6.31
C LEU A 31 -7.32 -2.08 6.62
N PRO A 32 -7.73 -1.14 7.50
CA PRO A 32 -9.15 -0.81 7.65
C PRO A 32 -9.72 -0.24 6.34
N LYS A 33 -11.01 -0.44 6.09
CA LYS A 33 -11.64 0.03 4.85
C LYS A 33 -11.69 1.56 4.76
N SER A 34 -11.84 2.21 5.91
CA SER A 34 -11.84 3.66 6.10
C SER A 34 -10.56 4.38 5.67
N LEU A 35 -9.48 3.65 5.34
CA LEU A 35 -8.29 4.24 4.70
C LEU A 35 -8.62 4.91 3.36
N SER A 36 -9.65 4.42 2.66
CA SER A 36 -10.18 5.03 1.45
C SER A 36 -10.72 6.46 1.66
N ASN A 37 -11.05 6.83 2.90
CA ASN A 37 -11.51 8.17 3.27
C ASN A 37 -10.36 9.18 3.46
N LEU A 38 -9.11 8.74 3.39
CA LEU A 38 -7.93 9.59 3.59
C LEU A 38 -7.47 10.21 2.27
N TYR A 39 -8.25 11.15 1.74
CA TYR A 39 -8.02 11.77 0.42
C TYR A 39 -6.69 12.56 0.32
N HIS A 40 -6.13 12.98 1.45
CA HIS A 40 -4.85 13.69 1.51
C HIS A 40 -3.65 12.77 1.80
N LEU A 41 -3.85 11.45 1.88
CA LEU A 41 -2.78 10.51 2.17
C LEU A 41 -1.80 10.43 1.00
N GLN A 42 -0.53 10.75 1.26
CA GLN A 42 0.53 10.83 0.25
C GLN A 42 1.55 9.69 0.38
N LEU A 43 1.89 9.29 1.60
CA LEU A 43 2.90 8.27 1.89
C LEU A 43 2.34 7.19 2.80
N VAL A 44 2.55 5.94 2.40
CA VAL A 44 2.28 4.75 3.21
C VAL A 44 3.56 3.94 3.37
N ILE A 45 4.00 3.74 4.61
CA ILE A 45 5.15 2.89 4.94
C ILE A 45 4.66 1.64 5.65
N TYR A 46 5.00 0.47 5.09
CA TYR A 46 4.68 -0.84 5.63
C TYR A 46 5.93 -1.46 6.29
N GLU A 47 5.86 -1.70 7.60
CA GLU A 47 6.97 -2.24 8.40
C GLU A 47 6.76 -3.66 8.92
N ASN A 48 5.77 -4.40 8.43
CA ASN A 48 5.58 -5.77 8.91
C ASN A 48 6.39 -6.77 8.06
N GLY A 49 7.24 -7.57 8.71
CA GLY A 49 7.97 -8.67 8.10
C GLY A 49 7.16 -9.95 7.93
N GLN A 50 5.89 -9.97 8.36
CA GLN A 50 5.01 -11.13 8.26
C GLN A 50 3.92 -10.89 7.22
N PHE A 51 3.92 -11.72 6.17
CA PHE A 51 2.88 -11.94 5.14
C PHE A 51 1.84 -10.81 4.96
N ILE A 52 1.91 -10.10 3.83
CA ILE A 52 0.84 -9.20 3.40
C ILE A 52 -0.39 -10.03 3.02
N HIS A 53 -1.52 -9.74 3.67
CA HIS A 53 -2.76 -10.41 3.32
C HIS A 53 -3.16 -10.08 1.87
N PRO A 54 -3.71 -11.01 1.06
CA PRO A 54 -4.13 -10.72 -0.31
C PRO A 54 -5.15 -9.56 -0.41
N ASN A 55 -5.95 -9.38 0.64
CA ASN A 55 -6.88 -8.25 0.77
C ASN A 55 -6.31 -7.07 1.55
N PHE A 56 -4.98 -6.92 1.61
CA PHE A 56 -4.32 -5.81 2.30
C PHE A 56 -4.79 -4.47 1.75
N LEU A 57 -4.84 -4.31 0.42
CA LEU A 57 -5.55 -3.20 -0.20
C LEU A 57 -7.05 -3.50 -0.18
N SER A 58 -7.81 -2.68 0.55
CA SER A 58 -9.27 -2.79 0.59
C SER A 58 -9.87 -2.72 -0.82
N ARG A 59 -11.04 -3.34 -1.03
CA ARG A 59 -11.80 -3.16 -2.28
C ARG A 59 -12.06 -1.68 -2.59
N ASP A 60 -12.20 -0.91 -1.52
CA ASP A 60 -12.59 0.50 -1.53
C ASP A 60 -11.40 1.46 -1.68
N MET A 61 -10.16 0.96 -1.53
CA MET A 61 -8.96 1.70 -1.94
C MET A 61 -8.88 1.70 -3.47
N ASN A 62 -9.57 2.66 -4.05
CA ASN A 62 -9.55 3.01 -5.47
C ASN A 62 -8.93 4.42 -5.62
N ASN A 63 -8.91 4.93 -6.86
CA ASN A 63 -8.41 6.23 -7.31
C ASN A 63 -8.67 7.48 -6.42
N SER A 64 -9.56 7.41 -5.43
CA SER A 64 -9.79 8.49 -4.46
C SER A 64 -8.61 8.70 -3.50
N THR A 65 -7.86 7.64 -3.18
CA THR A 65 -6.69 7.74 -2.30
C THR A 65 -5.46 8.11 -3.13
N LYS A 66 -5.02 9.37 -3.02
CA LYS A 66 -3.87 9.92 -3.77
C LYS A 66 -2.52 9.52 -3.15
N VAL A 67 -2.33 8.22 -2.91
CA VAL A 67 -1.04 7.71 -2.42
C VAL A 67 -0.03 7.86 -3.55
N HIS A 68 1.00 8.65 -3.30
CA HIS A 68 2.09 8.88 -4.26
C HIS A 68 3.28 7.96 -3.98
N TYR A 69 3.51 7.63 -2.71
CA TYR A 69 4.67 6.89 -2.27
C TYR A 69 4.23 5.70 -1.40
N MET A 70 4.69 4.51 -1.78
CA MET A 70 4.50 3.30 -1.00
C MET A 70 5.84 2.60 -0.80
N GLN A 71 6.21 2.38 0.46
CA GLN A 71 7.43 1.67 0.83
C GLN A 71 7.08 0.40 1.58
N LEU A 72 7.58 -0.73 1.06
CA LEU A 72 7.45 -2.04 1.66
C LEU A 72 8.85 -2.46 2.13
N LEU A 73 9.12 -2.38 3.42
CA LEU A 73 10.49 -2.40 3.96
C LEU A 73 11.14 -3.80 4.04
N TRP A 74 10.46 -4.85 3.59
CA TRP A 74 10.94 -6.23 3.72
C TRP A 74 10.91 -6.95 2.38
N ASP A 75 12.01 -7.60 2.02
CA ASP A 75 12.19 -8.31 0.75
C ASP A 75 11.50 -9.70 0.72
N ASP A 76 10.79 -10.07 1.79
CA ASP A 76 10.09 -11.36 1.94
C ASP A 76 8.57 -11.23 1.79
N LEU A 77 8.12 -10.09 1.26
CA LEU A 77 6.71 -9.80 1.11
C LEU A 77 6.13 -10.60 -0.05
N TYR A 78 5.11 -11.41 0.22
CA TYR A 78 4.42 -12.22 -0.78
C TYR A 78 3.49 -11.36 -1.64
N GLY A 79 4.04 -10.36 -2.34
CA GLY A 79 3.38 -9.48 -3.28
C GLY A 79 2.19 -8.68 -2.73
N MET A 80 1.74 -7.70 -3.50
CA MET A 80 0.53 -6.92 -3.17
C MET A 80 -0.50 -7.04 -4.29
N HIS A 81 -1.58 -7.78 -4.01
CA HIS A 81 -2.72 -7.81 -4.91
C HIS A 81 -3.25 -6.40 -5.15
N ARG A 82 -3.59 -6.10 -6.42
CA ARG A 82 -4.33 -4.91 -6.84
C ARG A 82 -3.57 -3.59 -6.69
N ILE A 83 -2.24 -3.64 -6.68
CA ILE A 83 -1.41 -2.43 -6.72
C ILE A 83 -1.77 -1.52 -7.90
N GLY A 84 -2.17 -2.10 -9.04
CA GLY A 84 -2.60 -1.37 -10.24
C GLY A 84 -3.85 -0.52 -10.09
N LYS A 85 -4.55 -0.58 -8.94
CA LYS A 85 -5.66 0.32 -8.64
C LYS A 85 -5.21 1.63 -7.99
N LEU A 86 -3.94 1.73 -7.60
CA LEU A 86 -3.35 2.93 -7.04
C LEU A 86 -2.80 3.81 -8.18
N ASN A 87 -3.69 4.38 -8.99
CA ASN A 87 -3.29 5.12 -10.19
C ASN A 87 -2.38 6.32 -9.87
N SER A 88 -2.49 6.92 -8.68
CA SER A 88 -1.65 8.06 -8.26
C SER A 88 -0.24 7.67 -7.76
N LEU A 89 0.07 6.37 -7.72
CA LEU A 89 1.31 5.84 -7.16
C LEU A 89 2.48 6.13 -8.10
N GLN A 90 3.42 6.94 -7.62
CA GLN A 90 4.62 7.35 -8.35
C GLN A 90 5.85 6.56 -7.93
N GLN A 91 5.89 6.09 -6.68
CA GLN A 91 7.01 5.33 -6.15
C GLN A 91 6.52 4.09 -5.40
N LEU A 92 7.09 2.95 -5.76
CA LEU A 92 6.83 1.66 -5.14
C LEU A 92 8.15 0.95 -4.87
N ASP A 93 8.39 0.63 -3.61
CA ASP A 93 9.54 -0.18 -3.19
C ASP A 93 9.04 -1.51 -2.62
N GLY A 94 9.54 -2.63 -3.14
CA GLY A 94 9.30 -3.99 -2.62
C GLY A 94 8.16 -4.76 -3.28
N PHE A 95 7.88 -4.55 -4.57
CA PHE A 95 6.86 -5.34 -5.28
C PHE A 95 7.42 -6.68 -5.79
N HIS A 96 6.73 -7.78 -5.48
CA HIS A 96 7.11 -9.12 -5.95
C HIS A 96 6.29 -9.53 -7.15
N VAL A 97 6.96 -9.71 -8.29
CA VAL A 97 6.30 -10.20 -9.51
C VAL A 97 6.25 -11.72 -9.51
N LYS A 98 5.07 -12.27 -9.77
CA LYS A 98 4.81 -13.72 -9.90
C LYS A 98 3.92 -14.01 -11.10
N TYR A 99 3.91 -15.27 -11.55
CA TYR A 99 2.97 -15.77 -12.57
C TYR A 99 1.54 -16.00 -12.04
N GLU A 100 1.14 -15.30 -10.99
CA GLU A 100 -0.16 -15.40 -10.33
C GLU A 100 -0.97 -14.10 -10.56
N ASN A 101 -2.27 -14.21 -10.83
CA ASN A 101 -3.14 -13.05 -11.02
C ASN A 101 -3.05 -12.10 -9.82
N GLY A 102 -2.96 -10.79 -10.06
CA GLY A 102 -2.78 -9.80 -8.99
C GLY A 102 -1.33 -9.54 -8.59
N PHE A 103 -0.38 -10.33 -9.07
CA PHE A 103 1.06 -10.17 -8.82
C PHE A 103 1.89 -10.09 -10.12
N ARG A 104 1.23 -10.11 -11.28
CA ARG A 104 1.92 -10.05 -12.57
C ARG A 104 2.45 -8.65 -12.82
N PHE A 105 3.45 -8.55 -13.68
CA PHE A 105 3.99 -7.27 -14.16
C PHE A 105 2.90 -6.35 -14.74
N VAL A 106 1.88 -6.90 -15.40
CA VAL A 106 0.74 -6.14 -15.95
C VAL A 106 -0.03 -5.34 -14.89
N GLU A 107 0.01 -5.74 -13.62
CA GLU A 107 -0.63 -4.99 -12.53
C GLU A 107 0.04 -3.62 -12.30
N LEU A 108 1.24 -3.38 -12.84
CA LEU A 108 1.94 -2.10 -12.74
C LEU A 108 1.64 -1.18 -13.94
N GLU A 109 0.95 -1.65 -14.97
CA GLU A 109 0.70 -0.89 -16.22
C GLU A 109 -0.12 0.39 -15.97
N HIS A 110 -1.00 0.37 -14.98
CA HIS A 110 -1.89 1.48 -14.65
C HIS A 110 -1.29 2.50 -13.66
N MET A 111 -0.02 2.32 -13.27
CA MET A 111 0.67 3.32 -12.45
C MET A 111 0.97 4.56 -13.29
N SER A 112 0.47 5.72 -12.87
CA SER A 112 0.71 6.97 -13.60
C SER A 112 2.15 7.41 -13.38
N GLU A 113 2.96 7.38 -14.43
CA GLU A 113 4.32 7.96 -14.47
C GLU A 113 5.19 7.57 -13.27
N PRO A 114 5.55 6.28 -13.14
CA PRO A 114 6.40 5.84 -12.04
C PRO A 114 7.75 6.57 -12.09
N ARG A 115 8.07 7.26 -11.00
CA ARG A 115 9.36 7.93 -10.81
C ARG A 115 10.43 6.98 -10.31
N GLN A 116 10.05 5.98 -9.51
CA GLN A 116 10.98 5.00 -8.95
C GLN A 116 10.26 3.69 -8.60
N LEU A 117 10.77 2.56 -9.12
CA LEU A 117 10.24 1.22 -8.85
C LEU A 117 11.37 0.29 -8.42
N ARG A 118 11.18 -0.41 -7.29
CA ARG A 118 12.04 -1.53 -6.88
C ARG A 118 11.21 -2.81 -6.85
N ILE A 119 11.56 -3.72 -7.76
CA ILE A 119 10.82 -4.96 -8.05
C ILE A 119 11.73 -6.15 -7.79
N LYS A 120 11.18 -7.22 -7.20
CA LYS A 120 11.85 -8.51 -7.04
C LYS A 120 11.16 -9.54 -7.92
N LEU A 121 11.93 -10.16 -8.83
CA LEU A 121 11.46 -11.24 -9.68
C LEU A 121 11.69 -12.58 -8.95
N LEU A 122 10.63 -13.36 -8.80
CA LEU A 122 10.73 -14.74 -8.35
C LEU A 122 10.58 -15.62 -9.60
N LEU A 123 11.72 -16.09 -10.12
CA LEU A 123 11.82 -17.00 -11.26
C LEU A 123 11.61 -18.45 -10.81
#